data_AF-A0A093D271-F1
#
_entry.id   AF-A0A093D271-F1
#
_cell.length_a   1.000
_cell.length_b   1.000
_cell.length_c   1.000
_cell.angle_alpha   90.00
_cell.angle_beta   90.00
_cell.angle_gamma   90.00
#
_symmetry.space_group_name_H-M   'P 1'
#
loop_
_entity.id
_entity.type
_entity.pdbx_description
1 polymer ?
#
loop_
_entity_poly.entity_id
_entity_poly.type
_entity_poly.pdbx_seq_one_letter_code
_entity_poly.pdbx_strand_id
1 'polypeptide(L)'
;QNDGCSSTAGAGRQFWNRKMKAERAKKVEFIRTAEKLKTQLANAEKDKKGHLYNRKSDFRVEYSVLEELEHSMTGKLKVRAKMLQQLSKIQNNVKRLQRQLKDVKPTPEFVDKLREMMEEVENAINAFKEEQRQTYEQLLKEERTAINELSVFERKVELWALGSSKTEKVLKFPSAKVSVNKTLENHLPEEVVEFERFLQRTGGWQGGWDDYDHQIFLKIWTKHKGRLSFVDEALEYLCGRTKEDIEQHDKWYQQFLILHKRKKESIKKWKEKQHQEKEGNLKEKEKSEKILKEQCLKHEEAQKQKAEERKRQQTAVEAWKKQKAIAFAMEQASELKLEEEKEKEQQKERQHQCRRRLLLESYTLQKKEKEELDKLEEEKREEAEEEERKRIAAEEITKFQER
;
A
#
# COMPACT_ATOMS: atom_id res chain seq x y z
N GLN A 1 -31.76 53.53 54.65
CA GLN A 1 -31.12 52.21 54.47
C GLN A 1 -32.17 51.24 53.95
N ASN A 2 -32.16 50.91 52.65
CA ASN A 2 -31.97 49.53 52.21
C ASN A 2 -31.90 49.48 50.69
N ASP A 3 -30.73 49.06 50.25
CA ASP A 3 -30.38 48.77 48.87
C ASP A 3 -30.98 47.41 48.44
N GLY A 4 -31.24 47.30 47.14
CA GLY A 4 -30.45 46.35 46.35
C GLY A 4 -31.09 45.02 45.96
N CYS A 5 -31.10 44.85 44.63
CA CYS A 5 -30.77 43.62 43.90
C CYS A 5 -31.95 42.75 43.42
N SER A 6 -32.26 42.89 42.13
CA SER A 6 -32.94 41.87 41.32
C SER A 6 -32.58 42.05 39.84
N SER A 7 -31.45 41.46 39.39
CA SER A 7 -31.13 41.28 37.95
C SER A 7 -29.99 40.28 37.74
N THR A 8 -30.21 39.01 38.08
CA THR A 8 -29.23 37.92 37.81
C THR A 8 -29.82 36.77 36.97
N ALA A 9 -31.14 36.69 36.81
CA ALA A 9 -31.78 35.57 36.09
C ALA A 9 -31.70 35.62 34.54
N GLY A 10 -31.39 36.78 33.95
CA GLY A 10 -31.28 36.96 32.49
C GLY A 10 -29.93 36.54 31.89
N ALA A 11 -28.83 36.73 32.63
CA ALA A 11 -27.47 36.49 32.15
C ALA A 11 -27.16 35.00 31.94
N GLY A 12 -27.66 34.13 32.83
CA GLY A 12 -27.48 32.67 32.71
C GLY A 12 -28.13 32.09 31.46
N ARG A 13 -29.34 32.54 31.09
CA ARG A 13 -30.06 32.06 29.90
C ARG A 13 -29.34 32.41 28.59
N GLN A 14 -28.76 33.62 28.52
CA GLN A 14 -27.98 34.02 27.35
C GLN A 14 -26.65 33.27 27.23
N PHE A 15 -25.99 32.97 28.35
CA PHE A 15 -24.77 32.17 28.38
C PHE A 15 -25.00 30.73 27.91
N TRP A 16 -26.08 30.09 28.39
CA TRP A 16 -26.50 28.76 27.94
C TRP A 16 -26.83 28.71 26.45
N ASN A 17 -27.52 29.73 25.92
CA ASN A 17 -27.79 29.85 24.49
C ASN A 17 -26.52 30.03 23.66
N ARG A 18 -25.55 30.83 24.12
CA ARG A 18 -24.25 30.99 23.44
C ARG A 18 -23.44 29.69 23.43
N LYS A 19 -23.45 28.95 24.53
CA LYS A 19 -22.78 27.64 24.67
C LYS A 19 -23.39 26.60 23.72
N MET A 20 -24.73 26.53 23.65
CA MET A 20 -25.45 25.69 22.68
C MET A 20 -25.16 26.08 21.23
N LYS A 21 -25.05 27.37 20.92
CA LYS A 21 -24.69 27.85 19.57
C LYS A 21 -23.27 27.47 19.19
N ALA A 22 -22.31 27.58 20.12
CA ALA A 22 -20.92 27.16 19.93
C ALA A 22 -20.80 25.64 19.75
N GLU A 23 -21.54 24.85 20.53
CA GLU A 23 -21.64 23.38 20.36
C GLU A 23 -22.22 23.00 18.98
N ARG A 24 -23.29 23.68 18.55
CA ARG A 24 -23.87 23.48 17.21
C ARG A 24 -22.88 23.85 16.10
N ALA A 25 -22.15 24.95 16.24
CA ALA A 25 -21.12 25.34 15.28
C ALA A 25 -19.99 24.30 15.20
N LYS A 26 -19.54 23.76 16.34
CA LYS A 26 -18.55 22.66 16.38
C LYS A 26 -19.05 21.39 15.70
N LYS A 27 -20.33 21.02 15.90
CA LYS A 27 -20.93 19.86 15.22
C LYS A 27 -21.01 20.07 13.71
N VAL A 28 -21.37 21.26 13.25
CA VAL A 28 -21.41 21.60 11.82
C VAL A 28 -20.01 21.53 11.21
N GLU A 29 -18.99 22.10 11.88
CA GLU A 29 -17.60 21.99 11.44
C GLU A 29 -17.11 20.54 11.43
N PHE A 30 -17.48 19.73 12.41
CA PHE A 30 -17.15 18.29 12.44
C PHE A 30 -17.78 17.51 11.28
N ILE A 31 -19.04 17.79 10.95
CA ILE A 31 -19.69 17.16 9.79
C ILE A 31 -19.00 17.60 8.49
N ARG A 32 -18.64 18.88 8.38
CA ARG A 32 -17.93 19.42 7.21
C ARG A 32 -16.55 18.78 7.03
N THR A 33 -15.80 18.55 8.11
CA THR A 33 -14.52 17.85 8.04
C THR A 33 -14.68 16.37 7.72
N ALA A 34 -15.71 15.71 8.27
CA ALA A 34 -16.03 14.32 7.94
C ALA A 34 -16.38 14.14 6.46
N GLU A 35 -17.19 15.04 5.88
CA GLU A 35 -17.51 15.03 4.45
C GLU A 35 -16.28 15.31 3.57
N LYS A 36 -15.42 16.24 4.00
CA LYS A 36 -14.15 16.52 3.32
C LYS A 36 -13.24 15.28 3.33
N LEU A 37 -13.10 14.60 4.47
CA LEU A 37 -12.33 13.37 4.59
C LEU A 37 -12.93 12.25 3.74
N LYS A 38 -14.26 12.09 3.73
CA LYS A 38 -14.95 11.10 2.88
C LYS A 38 -14.67 11.35 1.40
N THR A 39 -14.68 12.61 0.97
CA THR A 39 -14.35 12.99 -0.42
C THR A 39 -12.89 12.72 -0.75
N GLN A 40 -11.96 13.00 0.18
CA GLN A 40 -10.55 12.67 0.03
C GLN A 40 -10.33 11.15 -0.08
N LEU A 41 -11.04 10.36 0.71
CA LEU A 41 -11.00 8.90 0.69
C LEU A 41 -11.50 8.37 -0.67
N ALA A 42 -12.63 8.88 -1.14
CA ALA A 42 -13.18 8.51 -2.46
C ALA A 42 -12.24 8.88 -3.61
N ASN A 43 -11.59 10.05 -3.55
CA ASN A 43 -10.60 10.45 -4.55
C ASN A 43 -9.35 9.57 -4.50
N ALA A 44 -8.82 9.26 -3.30
CA ALA A 44 -7.67 8.37 -3.14
C ALA A 44 -7.98 6.94 -3.61
N GLU A 45 -9.19 6.43 -3.36
CA GLU A 45 -9.64 5.15 -3.90
C GLU A 45 -9.76 5.16 -5.42
N LYS A 46 -10.27 6.26 -6.00
CA LYS A 46 -10.36 6.43 -7.45
C LYS A 46 -8.98 6.50 -8.10
N ASP A 47 -8.04 7.21 -7.50
CA ASP A 47 -6.65 7.32 -7.98
C ASP A 47 -5.92 5.98 -7.84
N LYS A 48 -6.06 5.30 -6.70
CA LYS A 48 -5.57 3.92 -6.51
C LYS A 48 -6.12 3.00 -7.61
N LYS A 49 -7.43 3.10 -7.89
CA LYS A 49 -8.07 2.29 -8.93
C LYS A 49 -7.54 2.63 -10.33
N GLY A 50 -7.32 3.92 -10.60
CA GLY A 50 -6.75 4.43 -11.84
C GLY A 50 -5.27 4.09 -12.05
N HIS A 51 -4.48 3.94 -10.99
CA HIS A 51 -3.07 3.58 -11.08
C HIS A 51 -2.84 2.06 -11.09
N LEU A 52 -3.55 1.30 -10.23
CA LEU A 52 -3.32 -0.14 -10.08
C LEU A 52 -4.17 -1.00 -11.03
N TYR A 53 -5.38 -0.55 -11.38
CA TYR A 53 -6.33 -1.36 -12.15
C TYR A 53 -6.53 -0.88 -13.59
N ASN A 54 -5.90 0.24 -13.98
CA ASN A 54 -5.94 0.70 -15.37
C ASN A 54 -5.17 -0.25 -16.28
N ARG A 55 -5.85 -0.74 -17.32
CA ARG A 55 -5.32 -1.70 -18.30
C ARG A 55 -4.10 -1.19 -19.07
N LYS A 56 -3.89 0.13 -19.12
CA LYS A 56 -2.75 0.77 -19.79
C LYS A 56 -1.53 1.02 -18.87
N SER A 57 -1.61 0.67 -17.59
CA SER A 57 -0.51 0.85 -16.65
C SER A 57 0.38 -0.39 -16.61
N ASP A 58 1.70 -0.20 -16.69
CA ASP A 58 2.67 -1.30 -16.55
C ASP A 58 2.56 -2.00 -15.19
N PHE A 59 2.15 -1.27 -14.14
CA PHE A 59 1.89 -1.81 -12.80
C PHE A 59 0.75 -2.81 -12.75
N ARG A 60 -0.14 -2.86 -13.76
CA ARG A 60 -1.26 -3.81 -13.79
C ARG A 60 -0.77 -5.25 -13.88
N VAL A 61 0.32 -5.50 -14.62
CA VAL A 61 0.89 -6.84 -14.77
C VAL A 61 1.49 -7.29 -13.44
N GLU A 62 2.32 -6.45 -12.81
CA GLU A 62 2.91 -6.76 -11.51
C GLU A 62 1.85 -6.92 -10.41
N TYR A 63 0.84 -6.06 -10.38
CA TYR A 63 -0.26 -6.14 -9.42
C TYR A 63 -1.13 -7.38 -9.63
N SER A 64 -1.35 -7.82 -10.88
CA SER A 64 -2.10 -9.06 -11.15
C SER A 64 -1.39 -10.30 -10.62
N VAL A 65 -0.06 -10.36 -10.74
CA VAL A 65 0.74 -11.45 -10.17
C VAL A 65 0.66 -11.45 -8.64
N LEU A 66 0.68 -10.27 -8.00
CA LEU A 66 0.50 -10.15 -6.56
C LEU A 66 -0.90 -10.59 -6.11
N GLU A 67 -1.94 -10.23 -6.86
CA GLU A 67 -3.33 -10.62 -6.58
C GLU A 67 -3.50 -12.14 -6.70
N GLU A 68 -2.93 -12.78 -7.73
CA GLU A 68 -2.91 -14.25 -7.87
C GLU A 68 -2.18 -14.92 -6.69
N LEU A 69 -1.05 -14.35 -6.25
CA LEU A 69 -0.28 -14.87 -5.12
C LEU A 69 -1.05 -14.71 -3.79
N GLU A 70 -1.72 -13.58 -3.58
CA GLU A 70 -2.59 -13.33 -2.43
C GLU A 70 -3.78 -14.30 -2.39
N HIS A 71 -4.42 -14.53 -3.53
CA HIS A 71 -5.51 -15.51 -3.66
C HIS A 71 -5.00 -16.93 -3.36
N SER A 72 -3.82 -17.31 -3.88
CA SER A 72 -3.17 -18.59 -3.60
C SER A 72 -2.84 -18.78 -2.12
N MET A 73 -2.25 -17.77 -1.47
CA MET A 73 -1.96 -17.79 -0.03
C MET A 73 -3.25 -17.90 0.79
N THR A 74 -4.27 -17.13 0.44
CA THR A 74 -5.57 -17.15 1.12
C THR A 74 -6.24 -18.51 0.98
N GLY A 75 -6.12 -19.15 -0.19
CA GLY A 75 -6.57 -20.53 -0.41
C GLY A 75 -5.88 -21.52 0.54
N LYS A 76 -4.54 -21.47 0.62
CA LYS A 76 -3.76 -22.33 1.53
C LYS A 76 -4.12 -22.10 3.01
N LEU A 77 -4.32 -20.85 3.42
CA LEU A 77 -4.74 -20.50 4.78
C LEU A 77 -6.14 -21.05 5.10
N LYS A 78 -7.09 -20.99 4.15
CA LYS A 78 -8.43 -21.56 4.30
C LYS A 78 -8.40 -23.07 4.48
N VAL A 79 -7.60 -23.81 3.70
CA VAL A 79 -7.45 -25.26 3.84
C VAL A 79 -6.87 -25.61 5.21
N ARG A 80 -5.81 -24.91 5.63
CA ARG A 80 -5.21 -25.08 6.96
C ARG A 80 -6.20 -24.80 8.10
N ALA A 81 -7.01 -23.74 7.98
CA ALA A 81 -8.01 -23.39 8.99
C ALA A 81 -9.07 -24.49 9.14
N LYS A 82 -9.57 -25.05 8.03
CA LYS A 82 -10.52 -26.18 8.05
C LYS A 82 -9.93 -27.41 8.73
N MET A 83 -8.68 -27.75 8.43
CA MET A 83 -7.98 -28.88 9.07
C MET A 83 -7.85 -28.69 10.59
N LEU A 84 -7.44 -27.49 11.02
CA LEU A 84 -7.34 -27.15 12.45
C LEU A 84 -8.71 -27.22 13.16
N GLN A 85 -9.78 -26.79 12.49
CA GLN A 85 -11.15 -26.88 13.01
C GLN A 85 -11.59 -28.33 13.21
N GLN A 86 -11.36 -29.22 12.24
CA GLN A 86 -11.69 -30.65 12.35
C GLN A 86 -10.88 -31.33 13.46
N LEU A 87 -9.58 -31.03 13.55
CA LEU A 87 -8.72 -31.55 14.63
C LEU A 87 -9.19 -31.08 16.01
N SER A 88 -9.61 -29.83 16.14
CA SER A 88 -10.18 -29.31 17.39
C SER A 88 -11.48 -30.04 17.76
N LYS A 89 -12.34 -30.35 16.80
CA LYS A 89 -13.57 -31.13 17.02
C LYS A 89 -13.27 -32.53 17.56
N ILE A 90 -12.31 -33.24 16.95
CA ILE A 90 -11.85 -34.56 17.42
C ILE A 90 -11.27 -34.46 18.83
N GLN A 91 -10.38 -33.49 19.08
CA GLN A 91 -9.80 -33.27 20.41
C GLN A 91 -10.86 -32.99 21.48
N ASN A 92 -11.92 -32.25 21.15
CA ASN A 92 -13.00 -31.97 22.08
C ASN A 92 -13.84 -33.21 22.37
N ASN A 93 -14.11 -34.05 21.37
CA ASN A 93 -14.79 -35.33 21.57
C ASN A 93 -13.94 -36.29 22.43
N VAL A 94 -12.63 -36.35 22.21
CA VAL A 94 -11.70 -37.14 23.03
C VAL A 94 -11.66 -36.62 24.47
N LYS A 95 -11.60 -35.30 24.68
CA LYS A 95 -11.67 -34.70 26.04
C LYS A 95 -13.00 -35.00 26.73
N ARG A 96 -14.11 -35.03 25.99
CA ARG A 96 -15.43 -35.40 26.52
C ARG A 96 -15.43 -36.86 26.98
N LEU A 97 -14.91 -37.77 26.17
CA LEU A 97 -14.74 -39.19 26.51
C LEU A 97 -13.86 -39.37 27.75
N GLN A 98 -12.70 -38.70 27.79
CA GLN A 98 -11.77 -38.73 28.93
C GLN A 98 -12.39 -38.24 30.24
N ARG A 99 -13.26 -37.22 30.20
CA ARG A 99 -13.97 -36.74 31.39
C ARG A 99 -14.99 -37.74 31.91
N GLN A 100 -15.73 -38.39 31.01
CA GLN A 100 -16.70 -39.41 31.40
C GLN A 100 -16.02 -40.66 31.96
N LEU A 101 -14.79 -40.95 31.55
CA LEU A 101 -14.00 -42.07 32.07
C LEU A 101 -13.45 -41.87 33.49
N LYS A 102 -13.45 -40.64 34.05
CA LYS A 102 -12.77 -40.34 35.31
C LYS A 102 -13.55 -40.69 36.58
N ASP A 103 -14.90 -40.69 36.56
CA ASP A 103 -15.70 -40.76 37.80
C ASP A 103 -17.01 -41.58 37.69
N VAL A 104 -16.99 -42.81 37.16
CA VAL A 104 -18.23 -43.60 37.04
C VAL A 104 -18.03 -45.11 37.30
N LYS A 105 -18.96 -45.71 38.08
CA LYS A 105 -19.08 -47.16 38.25
C LYS A 105 -19.66 -47.79 36.97
N PRO A 106 -19.05 -48.86 36.42
CA PRO A 106 -19.51 -49.48 35.19
C PRO A 106 -20.91 -50.08 35.37
N THR A 107 -21.91 -49.34 34.90
CA THR A 107 -23.30 -49.77 34.75
C THR A 107 -23.52 -50.12 33.27
N PRO A 108 -24.33 -51.12 32.91
CA PRO A 108 -24.53 -51.51 31.51
C PRO A 108 -24.88 -50.33 30.58
N GLU A 109 -25.79 -49.45 31.02
CA GLU A 109 -26.17 -48.23 30.29
C GLU A 109 -25.00 -47.25 30.08
N PHE A 110 -24.07 -47.20 31.03
CA PHE A 110 -22.87 -46.36 30.93
C PHE A 110 -21.84 -46.92 29.96
N VAL A 111 -21.69 -48.26 29.92
CA VAL A 111 -20.83 -48.93 28.94
C VAL A 111 -21.37 -48.72 27.53
N ASP A 112 -22.68 -48.76 27.34
CA ASP A 112 -23.33 -48.48 26.06
C ASP A 112 -23.09 -47.03 25.59
N LYS A 113 -23.18 -46.06 26.52
CA LYS A 113 -22.88 -44.65 26.25
C LYS A 113 -21.40 -44.39 25.94
N LEU A 114 -20.48 -45.13 26.60
CA LEU A 114 -19.05 -45.07 26.28
C LEU A 114 -18.78 -45.60 24.88
N ARG A 115 -19.41 -46.72 24.51
CA ARG A 115 -19.31 -47.29 23.15
C ARG A 115 -19.78 -46.30 22.10
N GLU A 116 -20.94 -45.67 22.30
CA GLU A 116 -21.46 -44.64 21.39
C GLU A 116 -20.48 -43.48 21.21
N MET A 117 -19.90 -42.95 22.31
CA MET A 117 -18.90 -41.88 22.21
C MET A 117 -17.57 -42.32 21.58
N MET A 118 -17.15 -43.57 21.77
CA MET A 118 -15.97 -44.14 21.10
C MET A 118 -16.21 -44.25 19.59
N GLU A 119 -17.39 -44.73 19.20
CA GLU A 119 -17.82 -44.79 17.80
C GLU A 119 -17.90 -43.39 17.18
N GLU A 120 -18.41 -42.37 17.91
CA GLU A 120 -18.40 -40.98 17.43
C GLU A 120 -16.98 -40.44 17.20
N VAL A 121 -16.04 -40.74 18.10
CA VAL A 121 -14.63 -40.33 17.96
C VAL A 121 -13.98 -41.04 16.77
N GLU A 122 -14.20 -42.36 16.65
CA GLU A 122 -13.66 -43.17 15.56
C GLU A 122 -14.23 -42.73 14.21
N ASN A 123 -15.54 -42.51 14.11
CA ASN A 123 -16.20 -41.97 12.92
C ASN A 123 -15.67 -40.58 12.55
N ALA A 124 -15.44 -39.69 13.54
CA ALA A 124 -14.86 -38.39 13.28
C ALA A 124 -13.40 -38.47 12.78
N ILE A 125 -12.60 -39.40 13.30
CA ILE A 125 -11.23 -39.65 12.83
C ILE A 125 -11.23 -40.23 11.42
N ASN A 126 -12.10 -41.20 11.14
CA ASN A 126 -12.20 -41.83 9.82
C ASN A 126 -12.70 -40.84 8.77
N ALA A 127 -13.71 -40.03 9.07
CA ALA A 127 -14.18 -38.95 8.20
C ALA A 127 -13.08 -37.92 7.92
N PHE A 128 -12.30 -37.52 8.94
CA PHE A 128 -11.17 -36.61 8.74
C PHE A 128 -10.10 -37.21 7.81
N LYS A 129 -9.70 -38.47 8.04
CA LYS A 129 -8.72 -39.16 7.19
C LYS A 129 -9.21 -39.27 5.75
N GLU A 130 -10.49 -39.58 5.56
CA GLU A 130 -11.12 -39.69 4.25
C GLU A 130 -11.19 -38.34 3.54
N GLU A 131 -11.55 -37.26 4.22
CA GLU A 131 -11.52 -35.90 3.67
C GLU A 131 -10.09 -35.47 3.25
N GLN A 132 -9.08 -35.80 4.06
CA GLN A 132 -7.68 -35.54 3.71
C GLN A 132 -7.23 -36.35 2.49
N ARG A 133 -7.63 -37.64 2.40
CA ARG A 133 -7.36 -38.49 1.25
C ARG A 133 -7.98 -37.93 -0.04
N GLN A 134 -9.25 -37.53 0.01
CA GLN A 134 -9.96 -36.93 -1.12
C GLN A 134 -9.29 -35.61 -1.57
N THR A 135 -8.90 -34.76 -0.61
CA THR A 135 -8.19 -33.51 -0.91
C THR A 135 -6.84 -33.79 -1.60
N TYR A 136 -6.09 -34.79 -1.13
CA TYR A 136 -4.83 -35.19 -1.73
C TYR A 136 -4.99 -35.75 -3.15
N GLU A 137 -5.98 -36.62 -3.36
CA GLU A 137 -6.29 -37.18 -4.68
C GLU A 137 -6.71 -36.11 -5.69
N GLN A 138 -7.50 -35.13 -5.25
CA GLN A 138 -7.90 -34.00 -6.08
C GLN A 138 -6.67 -33.16 -6.48
N LEU A 139 -5.76 -32.86 -5.54
CA LEU A 139 -4.52 -32.14 -5.84
C LEU A 139 -3.62 -32.90 -6.81
N LEU A 140 -3.49 -34.23 -6.68
CA LEU A 140 -2.73 -35.05 -7.64
C LEU A 140 -3.35 -35.01 -9.04
N LYS A 141 -4.68 -35.00 -9.13
CA LYS A 141 -5.38 -34.88 -10.41
C LYS A 141 -5.15 -33.52 -11.06
N GLU A 142 -5.19 -32.45 -10.28
CA GLU A 142 -4.88 -31.09 -10.72
C GLU A 142 -3.43 -30.97 -11.19
N GLU A 143 -2.48 -31.52 -10.43
CA GLU A 143 -1.06 -31.57 -10.80
C GLU A 143 -0.86 -32.30 -12.13
N ARG A 144 -1.44 -33.49 -12.29
CA ARG A 144 -1.36 -34.26 -13.55
C ARG A 144 -1.96 -33.48 -14.72
N THR A 145 -3.08 -32.79 -14.49
CA THR A 145 -3.75 -31.98 -15.52
C THR A 145 -2.87 -30.79 -15.93
N ALA A 146 -2.30 -30.07 -14.96
CA ALA A 146 -1.39 -28.95 -15.23
C ALA A 146 -0.11 -29.40 -15.96
N ILE A 147 0.46 -30.55 -15.58
CA ILE A 147 1.62 -31.13 -16.31
C ILE A 147 1.24 -31.44 -17.76
N ASN A 148 0.07 -32.03 -17.99
CA ASN A 148 -0.40 -32.30 -19.35
C ASN A 148 -0.62 -31.01 -20.14
N GLU A 149 -1.21 -29.98 -19.54
CA GLU A 149 -1.38 -28.66 -20.16
C GLU A 149 -0.03 -28.02 -20.52
N LEU A 150 0.94 -28.04 -19.61
CA LEU A 150 2.31 -27.59 -19.86
C LEU A 150 2.94 -28.34 -21.02
N SER A 151 2.80 -29.67 -21.09
CA SER A 151 3.31 -30.47 -22.22
C SER A 151 2.65 -30.10 -23.56
N VAL A 152 1.38 -29.68 -23.55
CA VAL A 152 0.68 -29.21 -24.75
C VAL A 152 1.21 -27.83 -25.15
N PHE A 153 1.42 -26.94 -24.18
CA PHE A 153 1.99 -25.62 -24.44
C PHE A 153 3.43 -25.70 -24.92
N GLU A 154 4.25 -26.56 -24.33
CA GLU A 154 5.63 -26.82 -24.76
C GLU A 154 5.67 -27.26 -26.24
N ARG A 155 4.84 -28.25 -26.61
CA ARG A 155 4.69 -28.66 -28.02
C ARG A 155 4.19 -27.54 -28.94
N LYS A 156 3.30 -26.67 -28.47
CA LYS A 156 2.84 -25.50 -29.26
C LYS A 156 3.95 -24.48 -29.45
N VAL A 157 4.75 -24.21 -28.42
CA VAL A 157 5.91 -23.32 -28.49
C VAL A 157 6.95 -23.88 -29.45
N GLU A 158 7.22 -25.19 -29.39
CA GLU A 158 8.09 -25.88 -30.36
C GLU A 158 7.56 -25.74 -31.80
N LEU A 159 6.25 -25.91 -32.01
CA LEU A 159 5.61 -25.71 -33.32
C LEU A 159 5.70 -24.26 -33.81
N TRP A 160 5.53 -23.27 -32.93
CA TRP A 160 5.69 -21.85 -33.27
C TRP A 160 7.14 -21.50 -33.58
N ALA A 161 8.10 -22.05 -32.83
CA ALA A 161 9.52 -21.91 -33.11
C ALA A 161 9.88 -22.49 -34.49
N LEU A 162 9.25 -23.60 -34.89
CA LEU A 162 9.37 -24.17 -36.23
C LEU A 162 8.66 -23.35 -37.32
N GLY A 163 7.49 -22.77 -36.99
CA GLY A 163 6.60 -22.07 -37.92
C GLY A 163 7.01 -20.64 -38.30
N SER A 164 7.98 -20.03 -37.59
CA SER A 164 8.49 -18.68 -37.89
C SER A 164 9.35 -18.59 -39.16
N SER A 165 9.75 -19.73 -39.75
CA SER A 165 10.65 -19.78 -40.90
C SER A 165 9.97 -19.69 -42.28
N LYS A 166 8.64 -19.70 -42.39
CA LYS A 166 8.00 -19.62 -43.73
C LYS A 166 6.64 -18.96 -43.68
N THR A 167 6.60 -17.78 -44.27
CA THR A 167 5.40 -17.16 -44.84
C THR A 167 4.52 -18.21 -45.53
N GLU A 168 3.32 -18.36 -44.99
CA GLU A 168 2.06 -18.42 -45.73
C GLU A 168 2.12 -19.07 -47.13
N LYS A 169 2.01 -20.40 -47.20
CA LYS A 169 1.43 -21.10 -48.36
C LYS A 169 0.61 -22.30 -47.90
N VAL A 170 -0.70 -22.09 -47.90
CA VAL A 170 -1.77 -22.98 -48.37
C VAL A 170 -1.54 -24.49 -48.18
N LEU A 171 -2.28 -25.02 -47.21
CA LEU A 171 -2.86 -26.36 -47.11
C LEU A 171 -2.66 -27.27 -48.34
N LYS A 172 -1.72 -28.21 -48.25
CA LYS A 172 -1.89 -29.58 -48.75
C LYS A 172 -1.09 -30.55 -47.86
N PHE A 173 -1.81 -31.41 -47.14
CA PHE A 173 -1.25 -32.67 -46.64
C PHE A 173 -0.76 -33.51 -47.84
N PRO A 174 0.33 -34.28 -47.67
CA PRO A 174 0.10 -35.68 -47.34
C PRO A 174 1.12 -36.32 -46.39
N SER A 175 0.59 -37.35 -45.72
CA SER A 175 1.25 -38.61 -45.38
C SER A 175 2.40 -38.62 -44.37
N ALA A 176 2.02 -39.04 -43.17
CA ALA A 176 2.77 -39.86 -42.23
C ALA A 176 4.05 -40.52 -42.80
N LYS A 177 5.21 -40.04 -42.34
CA LYS A 177 6.22 -40.84 -41.62
C LYS A 177 6.94 -39.91 -40.65
N VAL A 178 6.66 -40.12 -39.36
CA VAL A 178 7.33 -39.44 -38.25
C VAL A 178 8.80 -39.88 -38.24
N SER A 179 9.73 -38.97 -38.54
CA SER A 179 11.13 -39.13 -38.15
C SER A 179 11.37 -38.29 -36.89
N VAL A 180 11.27 -38.93 -35.73
CA VAL A 180 11.43 -38.34 -34.38
C VAL A 180 12.85 -37.76 -34.14
N ASN A 181 13.81 -37.92 -35.04
CA ASN A 181 15.23 -37.69 -34.74
C ASN A 181 15.78 -36.30 -35.09
N LYS A 182 15.00 -35.34 -35.63
CA LYS A 182 15.53 -34.02 -36.03
C LYS A 182 15.38 -32.91 -34.99
N THR A 183 14.51 -33.07 -33.99
CA THR A 183 14.24 -32.00 -33.01
C THR A 183 15.27 -31.97 -31.87
N LEU A 184 15.98 -33.08 -31.61
CA LEU A 184 17.11 -33.12 -30.65
C LEU A 184 18.42 -32.54 -31.24
N GLU A 185 18.48 -32.36 -32.56
CA GLU A 185 19.68 -31.97 -33.32
C GLU A 185 20.09 -30.51 -33.10
N ASN A 186 19.21 -29.67 -32.53
CA ASN A 186 19.45 -28.22 -32.40
C ASN A 186 20.21 -27.78 -31.13
N HIS A 187 20.44 -28.68 -30.17
CA HIS A 187 21.12 -28.35 -28.90
C HIS A 187 22.35 -29.20 -28.59
N LEU A 188 22.58 -30.26 -29.38
CA LEU A 188 23.70 -31.16 -29.23
C LEU A 188 24.77 -30.82 -30.28
N PRO A 189 26.06 -30.88 -29.95
CA PRO A 189 27.10 -30.66 -30.94
C PRO A 189 27.01 -31.66 -32.10
N GLU A 190 27.32 -31.22 -33.32
CA GLU A 190 27.25 -32.02 -34.55
C GLU A 190 28.01 -33.35 -34.43
N GLU A 191 29.13 -33.37 -33.71
CA GLU A 191 29.94 -34.57 -33.53
C GLU A 191 29.24 -35.65 -32.66
N VAL A 192 28.30 -35.25 -31.80
CA VAL A 192 27.46 -36.17 -31.03
C VAL A 192 26.43 -36.84 -31.94
N VAL A 193 25.87 -36.06 -32.85
CA VAL A 193 24.88 -36.51 -33.83
C VAL A 193 25.53 -37.41 -34.88
N GLU A 194 26.73 -37.05 -35.36
CA GLU A 194 27.52 -37.89 -36.26
C GLU A 194 27.84 -39.26 -35.66
N PHE A 195 28.23 -39.31 -34.38
CA PHE A 195 28.46 -40.58 -33.68
C PHE A 195 27.17 -41.41 -33.57
N GLU A 196 26.04 -40.79 -33.26
CA GLU A 196 24.75 -41.50 -33.17
C GLU A 196 24.27 -42.01 -34.53
N ARG A 197 24.42 -41.22 -35.59
CA ARG A 197 24.17 -41.67 -36.98
C ARG A 197 25.09 -42.83 -37.37
N PHE A 198 26.35 -42.80 -36.96
CA PHE A 198 27.30 -43.89 -37.20
C PHE A 198 26.86 -45.19 -36.53
N LEU A 199 26.45 -45.14 -35.25
CA LEU A 199 25.93 -46.32 -34.55
C LEU A 199 24.66 -46.88 -35.22
N GLN A 200 23.73 -46.00 -35.62
CA GLN A 200 22.50 -46.42 -36.30
C GLN A 200 22.77 -47.09 -37.65
N ARG A 201 23.79 -46.65 -38.39
CA ARG A 201 24.16 -47.22 -39.69
C ARG A 201 24.96 -48.52 -39.58
N THR A 202 25.72 -48.69 -38.52
CA THR A 202 26.71 -49.78 -38.39
C THR A 202 26.29 -50.91 -37.46
N GLY A 203 25.02 -50.95 -37.02
CA GLY A 203 24.51 -52.05 -36.19
C GLY A 203 24.79 -51.87 -34.69
N GLY A 204 24.85 -50.63 -34.21
CA GLY A 204 24.90 -50.31 -32.79
C GLY A 204 26.31 -50.30 -32.19
N TRP A 205 26.40 -50.53 -30.89
CA TRP A 205 27.65 -50.45 -30.12
C TRP A 205 28.63 -51.59 -30.42
N GLN A 206 28.14 -52.67 -31.01
CA GLN A 206 28.89 -53.87 -31.34
C GLN A 206 29.14 -54.03 -32.84
N GLY A 207 28.76 -53.04 -33.67
CA GLY A 207 29.03 -53.10 -35.11
C GLY A 207 28.25 -54.19 -35.85
N GLY A 208 27.12 -54.66 -35.29
CA GLY A 208 26.37 -55.80 -35.81
C GLY A 208 26.92 -57.18 -35.42
N TRP A 209 27.97 -57.23 -34.60
CA TRP A 209 28.45 -58.48 -34.00
C TRP A 209 27.65 -58.80 -32.73
N ASP A 210 27.58 -60.09 -32.37
CA ASP A 210 27.03 -60.47 -31.07
C ASP A 210 28.01 -60.11 -29.94
N ASP A 211 27.50 -60.07 -28.71
CA ASP A 211 28.29 -59.68 -27.56
C ASP A 211 29.45 -60.64 -27.27
N TYR A 212 29.33 -61.92 -27.63
CA TYR A 212 30.35 -62.92 -27.36
C TYR A 212 31.56 -62.75 -28.30
N ASP A 213 31.30 -62.71 -29.60
CA ASP A 213 32.28 -62.49 -30.66
C ASP A 213 32.95 -61.12 -30.49
N HIS A 214 32.17 -60.08 -30.18
CA HIS A 214 32.71 -58.74 -29.96
C HIS A 214 33.66 -58.70 -28.75
N GLN A 215 33.34 -59.38 -27.65
CA GLN A 215 34.22 -59.44 -26.48
C GLN A 215 35.51 -60.23 -26.73
N ILE A 216 35.44 -61.31 -27.51
CA ILE A 216 36.63 -62.07 -27.94
C ILE A 216 37.51 -61.17 -28.81
N PHE A 217 36.92 -60.50 -29.80
CA PHE A 217 37.59 -59.52 -30.66
C PHE A 217 38.31 -58.45 -29.82
N LEU A 218 37.63 -57.82 -28.86
CA LEU A 218 38.23 -56.79 -28.00
C LEU A 218 39.40 -57.31 -27.17
N LYS A 219 39.30 -58.53 -26.62
CA LYS A 219 40.38 -59.13 -25.83
C LYS A 219 41.64 -59.35 -26.67
N ILE A 220 41.48 -59.84 -27.90
CA ILE A 220 42.61 -60.09 -28.80
C ILE A 220 43.13 -58.76 -29.35
N TRP A 221 42.25 -57.78 -29.61
CA TRP A 221 42.61 -56.48 -30.17
C TRP A 221 43.41 -55.64 -29.17
N THR A 222 43.02 -55.68 -27.89
CA THR A 222 43.76 -55.02 -26.80
C THR A 222 45.13 -55.63 -26.55
N LYS A 223 45.30 -56.95 -26.73
CA LYS A 223 46.60 -57.63 -26.67
C LYS A 223 47.54 -57.18 -27.79
N HIS A 224 47.04 -57.11 -29.02
CA HIS A 224 47.86 -56.80 -30.21
C HIS A 224 47.90 -55.33 -30.60
N LYS A 225 47.06 -54.48 -29.98
CA LYS A 225 46.88 -53.05 -30.30
C LYS A 225 46.66 -52.79 -31.79
N GLY A 226 45.92 -53.68 -32.47
CA GLY A 226 45.62 -53.55 -33.91
C GLY A 226 46.78 -53.87 -34.87
N ARG A 227 47.78 -54.66 -34.45
CA ARG A 227 48.84 -55.16 -35.36
C ARG A 227 48.34 -56.33 -36.22
N LEU A 228 48.91 -56.53 -37.40
CA LEU A 228 48.48 -57.56 -38.37
C LEU A 228 48.42 -59.00 -37.81
N SER A 229 49.24 -59.32 -36.79
CA SER A 229 49.22 -60.59 -36.06
C SER A 229 47.92 -60.86 -35.30
N PHE A 230 47.08 -59.85 -35.12
CA PHE A 230 45.77 -59.94 -34.49
C PHE A 230 44.80 -60.81 -35.30
N VAL A 231 44.83 -60.71 -36.63
CA VAL A 231 43.82 -61.35 -37.48
C VAL A 231 43.95 -62.87 -37.42
N ASP A 232 45.17 -63.38 -37.42
CA ASP A 232 45.45 -64.80 -37.34
C ASP A 232 45.04 -65.37 -35.95
N GLU A 233 45.34 -64.66 -34.86
CA GLU A 233 44.88 -65.07 -33.51
C GLU A 233 43.35 -64.95 -33.39
N ALA A 234 42.73 -63.92 -33.97
CA ALA A 234 41.27 -63.75 -33.92
C ALA A 234 40.50 -64.85 -34.66
N LEU A 235 41.06 -65.37 -35.77
CA LEU A 235 40.47 -66.48 -36.52
C LEU A 235 40.43 -67.79 -35.73
N GLU A 236 41.38 -68.02 -34.82
CA GLU A 236 41.41 -69.23 -33.98
C GLU A 236 40.31 -69.26 -32.93
N TYR A 237 39.90 -68.09 -32.41
CA TYR A 237 38.90 -67.99 -31.35
C TYR A 237 37.49 -67.62 -31.84
N LEU A 238 37.35 -67.07 -33.05
CA LEU A 238 36.06 -66.69 -33.65
C LEU A 238 35.59 -67.76 -34.63
N CYS A 239 35.01 -68.83 -34.08
CA CYS A 239 34.46 -69.93 -34.86
C CYS A 239 33.34 -69.45 -35.80
N GLY A 240 33.56 -69.53 -37.11
CA GLY A 240 32.56 -69.21 -38.13
C GLY A 240 32.64 -67.78 -38.70
N ARG A 241 33.66 -67.00 -38.34
CA ARG A 241 33.96 -65.71 -38.97
C ARG A 241 35.09 -65.84 -39.99
N THR A 242 34.97 -65.10 -41.08
CA THR A 242 36.02 -65.03 -42.11
C THR A 242 37.08 -64.01 -41.74
N LYS A 243 38.24 -64.09 -42.39
CA LYS A 243 39.32 -63.13 -42.23
C LYS A 243 38.84 -61.72 -42.57
N GLU A 244 38.06 -61.63 -43.63
CA GLU A 244 37.46 -60.42 -44.16
C GLU A 244 36.48 -59.79 -43.14
N ASP A 245 35.68 -60.60 -42.43
CA ASP A 245 34.78 -60.10 -41.37
C ASP A 245 35.56 -59.44 -40.23
N ILE A 246 36.66 -60.07 -39.80
CA ILE A 246 37.52 -59.56 -38.71
C ILE A 246 38.20 -58.25 -39.14
N GLU A 247 38.70 -58.16 -40.36
CA GLU A 247 39.31 -56.94 -40.89
C GLU A 247 38.30 -55.79 -41.08
N GLN A 248 37.07 -56.10 -41.52
CA GLN A 248 35.99 -55.12 -41.62
C GLN A 248 35.58 -54.60 -40.24
N HIS A 249 35.52 -55.49 -39.26
CA HIS A 249 35.19 -55.12 -37.88
C HIS A 249 36.31 -54.32 -37.20
N ASP A 250 37.58 -54.61 -37.49
CA ASP A 250 38.70 -53.76 -37.04
C ASP A 250 38.62 -52.36 -37.63
N LYS A 251 38.36 -52.23 -38.94
CA LYS A 251 38.15 -50.92 -39.58
C LYS A 251 36.98 -50.16 -38.95
N TRP A 252 35.88 -50.84 -38.69
CA TRP A 252 34.73 -50.26 -37.99
C TRP A 252 35.10 -49.82 -36.57
N TYR A 253 35.81 -50.66 -35.80
CA TYR A 253 36.16 -50.37 -34.41
C TYR A 253 37.13 -49.18 -34.29
N GLN A 254 38.08 -49.07 -35.24
CA GLN A 254 38.95 -47.89 -35.33
C GLN A 254 38.16 -46.61 -35.60
N GLN A 255 37.18 -46.65 -36.52
CA GLN A 255 36.29 -45.52 -36.78
C GLN A 255 35.42 -45.19 -35.57
N PHE A 256 34.88 -46.20 -34.89
CA PHE A 256 34.13 -46.06 -33.64
C PHE A 256 34.95 -45.34 -32.57
N LEU A 257 36.22 -45.71 -32.38
CA LEU A 257 37.10 -45.06 -31.39
C LEU A 257 37.35 -43.57 -31.70
N ILE A 258 37.57 -43.24 -32.98
CA ILE A 258 37.78 -41.85 -33.42
C ILE A 258 36.53 -41.01 -33.16
N LEU A 259 35.36 -41.50 -33.58
CA LEU A 259 34.11 -40.77 -33.41
C LEU A 259 33.70 -40.67 -31.94
N HIS A 260 33.90 -41.73 -31.16
CA HIS A 260 33.64 -41.71 -29.72
C HIS A 260 34.54 -40.71 -28.98
N LYS A 261 35.81 -40.59 -29.38
CA LYS A 261 36.73 -39.57 -28.86
C LYS A 261 36.25 -38.15 -29.21
N ARG A 262 35.89 -37.91 -30.48
CA ARG A 262 35.35 -36.61 -30.94
C ARG A 262 34.07 -36.23 -30.19
N LYS A 263 33.14 -37.18 -30.00
CA LYS A 263 31.94 -37.01 -29.17
C LYS A 263 32.29 -36.54 -27.75
N LYS A 264 33.22 -37.23 -27.08
CA LYS A 264 33.64 -36.87 -25.72
C LYS A 264 34.25 -35.48 -25.63
N GLU A 265 35.12 -35.13 -26.58
CA GLU A 265 35.75 -33.80 -26.65
C GLU A 265 34.71 -32.71 -26.92
N SER A 266 33.76 -32.95 -27.82
CA SER A 266 32.70 -32.00 -28.16
C SER A 266 31.75 -31.76 -26.98
N ILE A 267 31.34 -32.83 -26.27
CA ILE A 267 30.56 -32.72 -25.02
C ILE A 267 31.32 -31.91 -23.97
N LYS A 268 32.62 -32.12 -23.81
CA LYS A 268 33.44 -31.36 -22.85
C LYS A 268 33.45 -29.86 -23.19
N LYS A 269 33.71 -29.52 -24.45
CA LYS A 269 33.71 -28.12 -24.93
C LYS A 269 32.34 -27.47 -24.79
N TRP A 270 31.27 -28.19 -25.12
CA TRP A 270 29.90 -27.71 -24.96
C TRP A 270 29.56 -27.41 -23.50
N LYS A 271 29.92 -28.30 -22.57
CA LYS A 271 29.72 -28.07 -21.13
C LYS A 271 30.49 -26.85 -20.62
N GLU A 272 31.74 -26.67 -21.07
CA GLU A 272 32.57 -25.53 -20.71
C GLU A 272 31.99 -24.21 -21.24
N LYS A 273 31.55 -24.19 -22.49
CA LYS A 273 30.86 -23.04 -23.09
C LYS A 273 29.57 -22.67 -22.34
N GLN A 274 28.74 -23.68 -22.02
CA GLN A 274 27.53 -23.48 -21.24
C GLN A 274 27.81 -22.92 -19.84
N HIS A 275 28.91 -23.33 -19.20
CA HIS A 275 29.33 -22.78 -17.93
C HIS A 275 29.75 -21.30 -18.06
N GLN A 276 30.56 -20.97 -19.06
CA GLN A 276 31.01 -19.60 -19.32
C GLN A 276 29.86 -18.66 -19.64
N GLU A 277 28.88 -19.09 -20.45
CA GLU A 277 27.68 -18.31 -20.76
C GLU A 277 26.84 -18.03 -19.51
N LYS A 278 26.68 -19.03 -18.62
CA LYS A 278 25.96 -18.84 -17.34
C LYS A 278 26.66 -17.83 -16.44
N GLU A 279 27.98 -17.90 -16.31
CA GLU A 279 28.76 -16.94 -15.53
C GLU A 279 28.70 -15.52 -16.12
N GLY A 280 28.77 -15.40 -17.46
CA GLY A 280 28.62 -14.13 -18.16
C GLY A 280 27.27 -13.48 -17.89
N ASN A 281 26.19 -14.25 -18.06
CA ASN A 281 24.82 -13.81 -17.79
C ASN A 281 24.62 -13.40 -16.32
N LEU A 282 25.23 -14.13 -15.37
CA LEU A 282 25.16 -13.79 -13.95
C LEU A 282 25.85 -12.44 -13.66
N LYS A 283 27.05 -12.24 -14.21
CA LYS A 283 27.80 -10.98 -14.07
C LYS A 283 27.08 -9.80 -14.71
N GLU A 284 26.42 -10.01 -15.85
CA GLU A 284 25.63 -8.97 -16.50
C GLU A 284 24.41 -8.58 -15.66
N LYS A 285 23.66 -9.57 -15.14
CA LYS A 285 22.54 -9.33 -14.22
C LYS A 285 22.98 -8.56 -12.98
N GLU A 286 24.11 -8.92 -12.37
CA GLU A 286 24.65 -8.24 -11.21
C GLU A 286 25.01 -6.77 -11.52
N LYS A 287 25.58 -6.49 -12.70
CA LYS A 287 25.87 -5.12 -13.15
C LYS A 287 24.59 -4.31 -13.35
N SER A 288 23.58 -4.88 -14.02
CA SER A 288 22.29 -4.22 -14.22
C SER A 288 21.60 -3.92 -12.89
N GLU A 289 21.65 -4.85 -11.94
CA GLU A 289 21.08 -4.66 -10.61
C GLU A 289 21.80 -3.55 -9.83
N LYS A 290 23.14 -3.47 -9.92
CA LYS A 290 23.91 -2.37 -9.31
C LYS A 290 23.52 -1.01 -9.89
N ILE A 291 23.39 -0.91 -11.22
CA ILE A 291 22.97 0.32 -11.90
C ILE A 291 21.56 0.74 -11.45
N LEU A 292 20.62 -0.21 -11.38
CA LEU A 292 19.26 0.04 -10.89
C LEU A 292 19.24 0.55 -9.45
N LYS A 293 20.03 -0.05 -8.56
CA LYS A 293 20.15 0.39 -7.15
C LYS A 293 20.69 1.82 -7.07
N GLU A 294 21.73 2.15 -7.84
CA GLU A 294 22.29 3.50 -7.86
C GLU A 294 21.29 4.54 -8.39
N GLN A 295 20.51 4.19 -9.41
CA GLN A 295 19.44 5.07 -9.93
C GLN A 295 18.34 5.29 -8.90
N CYS A 296 17.93 4.25 -8.16
CA CYS A 296 16.94 4.37 -7.09
C CYS A 296 17.41 5.31 -5.98
N LEU A 297 18.68 5.18 -5.55
CA LEU A 297 19.26 6.05 -4.53
C LEU A 297 19.28 7.52 -4.97
N LYS A 298 19.72 7.80 -6.20
CA LYS A 298 19.71 9.16 -6.75
C LYS A 298 18.30 9.76 -6.80
N HIS A 299 17.30 8.95 -7.15
CA HIS A 299 15.91 9.40 -7.18
C HIS A 299 15.36 9.68 -5.76
N GLU A 300 15.69 8.83 -4.78
CA GLU A 300 15.30 9.03 -3.38
C GLU A 300 15.92 10.30 -2.79
N GLU A 301 17.21 10.55 -3.04
CA GLU A 301 17.89 11.76 -2.59
C GLU A 301 17.27 13.03 -3.21
N ALA A 302 16.99 13.00 -4.52
CA ALA A 302 16.32 14.13 -5.19
C ALA A 302 14.92 14.39 -4.63
N GLN A 303 14.17 13.34 -4.26
CA GLN A 303 12.88 13.50 -3.60
C GLN A 303 13.01 14.09 -2.20
N LYS A 304 13.99 13.65 -1.40
CA LYS A 304 14.26 14.20 -0.07
C LYS A 304 14.60 15.69 -0.12
N GLN A 305 15.48 16.10 -1.04
CA GLN A 305 15.82 17.51 -1.23
C GLN A 305 14.59 18.36 -1.60
N LYS A 306 13.76 17.89 -2.54
CA LYS A 306 12.51 18.59 -2.91
C LYS A 306 11.54 18.69 -1.74
N ALA A 307 11.43 17.65 -0.91
CA ALA A 307 10.56 17.66 0.27
C ALA A 307 11.07 18.65 1.33
N GLU A 308 12.39 18.69 1.56
CA GLU A 308 13.01 19.63 2.48
C GLU A 308 12.82 21.08 2.02
N GLU A 309 13.01 21.36 0.73
CA GLU A 309 12.77 22.69 0.16
C GLU A 309 11.31 23.13 0.31
N ARG A 310 10.35 22.24 0.03
CA ARG A 310 8.92 22.52 0.26
C ARG A 310 8.63 22.84 1.72
N LYS A 311 9.25 22.12 2.65
CA LYS A 311 9.09 22.36 4.10
C LYS A 311 9.64 23.74 4.47
N ARG A 312 10.82 24.13 3.95
CA ARG A 312 11.40 25.47 4.16
C ARG A 312 10.47 26.56 3.62
N GLN A 313 9.97 26.41 2.39
CA GLN A 313 9.01 27.35 1.80
C GLN A 313 7.73 27.48 2.64
N GLN A 314 7.18 26.35 3.12
CA GLN A 314 5.98 26.37 3.96
C GLN A 314 6.22 27.11 5.28
N THR A 315 7.34 26.87 5.95
CA THR A 315 7.69 27.59 7.19
C THR A 315 7.87 29.09 6.96
N ALA A 316 8.46 29.50 5.82
CA ALA A 316 8.61 30.91 5.47
C ALA A 316 7.24 31.58 5.24
N VAL A 317 6.33 30.90 4.53
CA VAL A 317 4.96 31.40 4.30
C VAL A 317 4.18 31.53 5.62
N GLU A 318 4.30 30.56 6.51
CA GLU A 318 3.65 30.61 7.83
C GLU A 318 4.21 31.74 8.71
N ALA A 319 5.52 31.93 8.72
CA ALA A 319 6.17 33.05 9.42
C ALA A 319 5.71 34.40 8.87
N TRP A 320 5.66 34.54 7.54
CA TRP A 320 5.18 35.76 6.88
C TRP A 320 3.70 36.05 7.22
N LYS A 321 2.84 35.04 7.23
CA LYS A 321 1.42 35.20 7.64
C LYS A 321 1.30 35.66 9.10
N LYS A 322 2.09 35.09 10.01
CA LYS A 322 2.10 35.53 11.42
C LYS A 322 2.57 36.97 11.56
N GLN A 323 3.65 37.35 10.88
CA GLN A 323 4.16 38.72 10.89
C GLN A 323 3.13 39.71 10.35
N LYS A 324 2.45 39.35 9.26
CA LYS A 324 1.40 40.18 8.66
C LYS A 324 0.18 40.34 9.59
N ALA A 325 -0.20 39.28 10.29
CA ALA A 325 -1.27 39.35 11.29
C ALA A 325 -0.90 40.22 12.50
N ILE A 326 0.35 40.15 12.97
CA ILE A 326 0.86 41.01 14.05
C ILE A 326 0.85 42.47 13.60
N ALA A 327 1.38 42.77 12.41
CA ALA A 327 1.41 44.13 11.88
C ALA A 327 -0.02 44.72 11.77
N PHE A 328 -0.96 43.94 11.23
CA PHE A 328 -2.36 44.35 11.14
C PHE A 328 -3.01 44.57 12.51
N ALA A 329 -2.72 43.71 13.49
CA ALA A 329 -3.24 43.89 14.85
C ALA A 329 -2.63 45.13 15.54
N MET A 330 -1.36 45.45 15.29
CA MET A 330 -0.71 46.66 15.80
C MET A 330 -1.33 47.93 15.18
N GLU A 331 -1.61 47.91 13.88
CA GLU A 331 -2.29 49.01 13.18
C GLU A 331 -3.69 49.27 13.74
N GLN A 332 -4.53 48.23 13.86
CA GLN A 332 -5.85 48.36 14.48
C GLN A 332 -5.79 48.83 15.94
N ALA A 333 -4.84 48.34 16.73
CA ALA A 333 -4.66 48.80 18.10
C ALA A 333 -4.24 50.28 18.16
N SER A 334 -3.46 50.76 17.19
CA SER A 334 -3.08 52.16 17.10
C SER A 334 -4.24 53.07 16.70
N GLU A 335 -5.08 52.63 15.75
CA GLU A 335 -6.30 53.35 15.37
C GLU A 335 -7.30 53.45 16.53
N LEU A 336 -7.51 52.34 17.26
CA LEU A 336 -8.39 52.34 18.43
C LEU A 336 -7.89 53.27 19.55
N LYS A 337 -6.57 53.30 19.79
CA LYS A 337 -5.98 54.23 20.76
C LYS A 337 -6.17 55.69 20.36
N LEU A 338 -6.00 56.00 19.08
CA LEU A 338 -6.20 57.34 18.54
C LEU A 338 -7.67 57.78 18.67
N GLU A 339 -8.61 56.87 18.38
CA GLU A 339 -10.04 57.16 18.52
C GLU A 339 -10.45 57.32 19.99
N GLU A 340 -9.93 56.48 20.89
CA GLU A 340 -10.15 56.62 22.34
C GLU A 340 -9.59 57.95 22.88
N GLU A 341 -8.44 58.41 22.38
CA GLU A 341 -7.87 59.70 22.75
C GLU A 341 -8.72 60.88 22.27
N LYS A 342 -9.21 60.83 21.01
CA LYS A 342 -10.16 61.82 20.47
C LYS A 342 -11.47 61.85 21.25
N GLU A 343 -12.03 60.69 21.61
CA GLU A 343 -13.26 60.64 22.42
C GLU A 343 -13.05 61.25 23.81
N LYS A 344 -11.90 60.98 24.45
CA LYS A 344 -11.53 61.58 25.74
C LYS A 344 -11.40 63.09 25.62
N GLU A 345 -10.77 63.59 24.55
CA GLU A 345 -10.63 65.03 24.31
C GLU A 345 -11.99 65.69 24.07
N GLN A 346 -12.84 65.10 23.24
CA GLN A 346 -14.22 65.57 23.03
C GLN A 346 -15.03 65.54 24.34
N GLN A 347 -14.84 64.53 25.20
CA GLN A 347 -15.50 64.47 26.49
C GLN A 347 -15.03 65.57 27.44
N LYS A 348 -13.72 65.85 27.49
CA LYS A 348 -13.15 66.97 28.25
C LYS A 348 -13.69 68.32 27.75
N GLU A 349 -13.73 68.51 26.44
CA GLU A 349 -14.30 69.70 25.79
C GLU A 349 -15.78 69.89 26.17
N ARG A 350 -16.60 68.82 26.07
CA ARG A 350 -18.01 68.83 26.50
C ARG A 350 -18.17 69.18 27.98
N GLN A 351 -17.31 68.63 28.85
CA GLN A 351 -17.32 68.95 30.27
C GLN A 351 -16.97 70.42 30.51
N HIS A 352 -15.97 70.94 29.80
CA HIS A 352 -15.58 72.35 29.90
C HIS A 352 -16.71 73.28 29.45
N GLN A 353 -17.37 72.97 28.34
CA GLN A 353 -18.51 73.75 27.84
C GLN A 353 -19.68 73.73 28.83
N CYS A 354 -20.01 72.57 29.42
CA CYS A 354 -21.04 72.45 30.44
C CYS A 354 -20.71 73.29 31.69
N ARG A 355 -19.46 73.24 32.18
CA ARG A 355 -19.00 74.06 33.31
C ARG A 355 -19.14 75.56 33.03
N ARG A 356 -18.75 76.02 31.84
CA ARG A 356 -18.90 77.42 31.42
C ARG A 356 -20.37 77.83 31.37
N ARG A 357 -21.24 76.98 30.83
CA ARG A 357 -22.69 77.24 30.76
C ARG A 357 -23.30 77.37 32.16
N LEU A 358 -22.99 76.44 33.07
CA LEU A 358 -23.46 76.50 34.45
C LEU A 358 -23.00 77.79 35.17
N LEU A 359 -21.75 78.21 34.93
CA LEU A 359 -21.24 79.45 35.51
C LEU A 359 -22.00 80.69 34.99
N LEU A 360 -22.29 80.73 33.68
CA LEU A 360 -23.07 81.81 33.08
C LEU A 360 -24.52 81.82 33.62
N GLU A 361 -25.17 80.66 33.70
CA GLU A 361 -26.53 80.53 34.26
C GLU A 361 -26.56 81.03 35.72
N SER A 362 -25.58 80.63 36.55
CA SER A 362 -25.46 81.12 37.93
C SER A 362 -25.25 82.63 38.01
N TYR A 363 -24.42 83.22 37.14
CA TYR A 363 -24.21 84.67 37.11
C TYR A 363 -25.47 85.41 36.67
N THR A 364 -26.21 84.89 35.69
CA THR A 364 -27.49 85.48 35.25
C THR A 364 -28.55 85.42 36.34
N LEU A 365 -28.61 84.35 37.13
CA LEU A 365 -29.51 84.23 38.29
C LEU A 365 -29.15 85.24 39.37
N GLN A 366 -27.88 85.33 39.76
CA GLN A 366 -27.42 86.33 40.74
C GLN A 366 -27.69 87.77 40.29
N LYS A 367 -27.52 88.05 38.99
CA LYS A 367 -27.82 89.38 38.45
C LYS A 367 -29.31 89.68 38.54
N LYS A 368 -30.18 88.72 38.20
CA LYS A 368 -31.63 88.86 38.35
C LYS A 368 -32.04 89.04 39.81
N GLU A 369 -31.47 88.27 40.73
CA GLU A 369 -31.74 88.43 42.17
C GLU A 369 -31.33 89.82 42.66
N LYS A 370 -30.18 90.35 42.22
CA LYS A 370 -29.77 91.72 42.53
C LYS A 370 -30.71 92.76 41.92
N GLU A 371 -31.06 92.62 40.65
CA GLU A 371 -32.00 93.54 39.98
C GLU A 371 -33.38 93.53 40.68
N GLU A 372 -33.86 92.37 41.14
CA GLU A 372 -35.10 92.27 41.91
C GLU A 372 -34.98 92.87 43.32
N LEU A 373 -33.84 92.69 44.00
CA LEU A 373 -33.56 93.35 45.28
C LEU A 373 -33.50 94.87 45.14
N ASP A 374 -32.81 95.37 44.11
CA ASP A 374 -32.68 96.82 43.83
C ASP A 374 -34.07 97.42 43.50
N LYS A 375 -34.91 96.71 42.72
CA LYS A 375 -36.30 97.14 42.47
C LYS A 375 -37.12 97.19 43.76
N LEU A 376 -36.96 96.20 44.63
CA LEU A 376 -37.69 96.16 45.90
C LEU A 376 -37.22 97.27 46.85
N GLU A 377 -35.94 97.64 46.81
CA GLU A 377 -35.39 98.79 47.53
C GLU A 377 -35.91 100.13 46.97
N GLU A 378 -35.97 100.29 45.65
CA GLU A 378 -36.57 101.49 45.02
C GLU A 378 -38.07 101.58 45.32
N GLU A 379 -38.83 100.48 45.24
CA GLU A 379 -40.26 100.47 45.62
C GLU A 379 -40.44 100.87 47.09
N LYS A 380 -39.56 100.41 47.99
CA LYS A 380 -39.55 100.83 49.39
C LYS A 380 -39.21 102.31 49.58
N ARG A 381 -38.30 102.85 48.75
CA ARG A 381 -37.94 104.28 48.75
C ARG A 381 -39.09 105.13 48.24
N GLU A 382 -39.73 104.74 47.14
CA GLU A 382 -40.90 105.41 46.57
C GLU A 382 -42.08 105.39 47.56
N GLU A 383 -42.33 104.26 48.22
CA GLU A 383 -43.36 104.14 49.27
C GLU A 383 -43.07 105.10 50.45
N ALA A 384 -41.81 105.17 50.90
CA ALA A 384 -41.39 106.12 51.93
C ALA A 384 -41.48 107.60 51.49
N GLU A 385 -41.14 107.91 50.24
CA GLU A 385 -41.32 109.26 49.67
C GLU A 385 -42.79 109.64 49.55
N GLU A 386 -43.66 108.71 49.15
CA GLU A 386 -45.11 108.92 49.14
C GLU A 386 -45.65 109.14 50.56
N GLU A 387 -45.22 108.35 51.54
CA GLU A 387 -45.57 108.55 52.95
C GLU A 387 -45.09 109.91 53.45
N GLU A 388 -43.88 110.33 53.09
CA GLU A 388 -43.34 111.66 53.43
C GLU A 388 -44.14 112.78 52.77
N ARG A 389 -44.50 112.64 51.48
CA ARG A 389 -45.39 113.60 50.77
C ARG A 389 -46.77 113.67 51.42
N LYS A 390 -47.33 112.52 51.84
CA LYS A 390 -48.59 112.46 52.61
C LYS A 390 -48.45 113.16 53.96
N ARG A 391 -47.31 113.01 54.66
CA ARG A 391 -47.04 113.69 55.93
C ARG A 391 -46.94 115.21 55.74
N ILE A 392 -46.18 115.68 54.76
CA ILE A 392 -46.04 117.11 54.45
C ILE A 392 -47.39 117.71 54.03
N ALA A 393 -48.17 117.01 53.21
CA ALA A 393 -49.52 117.46 52.85
C ALA A 393 -50.45 117.55 54.07
N ALA A 394 -50.39 116.58 54.99
CA ALA A 394 -51.13 116.64 56.26
C ALA A 394 -50.68 117.83 57.13
N GLU A 395 -49.36 118.09 57.20
CA GLU A 395 -48.78 119.23 57.92
C GLU A 395 -49.19 120.59 57.30
N GLU A 396 -49.22 120.71 55.97
CA GLU A 396 -49.71 121.91 55.26
C GLU A 396 -51.23 122.11 55.44
N ILE A 397 -52.01 121.03 55.45
CA ILE A 397 -53.45 121.09 55.74
C ILE A 397 -53.68 121.59 57.18
N THR A 398 -52.90 121.13 58.17
CA THR A 398 -52.97 121.67 59.55
C THR A 398 -52.59 123.15 59.62
N LYS A 399 -51.58 123.60 58.87
CA LYS A 399 -51.19 125.03 58.80
C LYS A 399 -52.25 125.90 58.10
N PHE A 400 -53.08 125.34 57.24
CA PHE A 400 -54.17 126.07 56.57
C PHE A 400 -55.42 126.22 57.46
N GLN A 401 -55.57 125.40 58.51
CA GLN A 401 -56.66 125.48 59.48
C GLN A 401 -56.41 126.48 60.62
N GLU A 402 -55.21 127.07 60.70
CA GLU A 402 -54.81 128.08 61.70
C GLU A 402 -54.83 129.53 61.16
N ARG A 403 -55.45 129.81 60.00
CA ARG A 403 -55.70 131.17 59.48
C ARG A 403 -57.12 131.65 59.77
#